data_AF-S7Q4E8-F1
#
_entry.id   AF-S7Q4E8-F1
#
_cell.length_a   1.000
_cell.length_b   1.000
_cell.length_c   1.000
_cell.angle_alpha   90.00
_cell.angle_beta   90.00
_cell.angle_gamma   90.00
#
_symmetry.space_group_name_H-M   'P 1'
#
loop_
_entity.id
_entity.type
_entity.pdbx_description
1 polymer ?
#
loop_
_entity_poly.entity_id
_entity_poly.type
_entity_poly.pdbx_seq_one_letter_code
_entity_poly.pdbx_strand_id
1 'polypeptide(L)'
;MIERCICLVCLDAPGGLELSDTNRALQLLHGGGCSKNGANRWYDKSLQFVVGRDGTCGVVCEHSPFDGIVLVQCVEHLLKHMVSSKKLVRADSVSELPAPRRLRWKCSPVIQGFLASSAEKLQRIVKNLDFVVYKFDNYGKTFIKQQKCSPDAFIQVALQLAFYRLHRRLVPTYESASIRRFREGRVDNIRSATPEALRFVKAVTDQEAAVPDSEKLLLLKSAIRAQTEYTVMAITGMAIDNHLLGLRELARDMCKELPEMFTDETYLTSNRFILSTSQVQPRGARRPTSHLVSRVGFLKSLVNRALAEVRQDHISTSQAL
;
A
#
# COMPACT_ATOMS: atom_id res chain seq x y z
N MET A 1 25.64 9.94 7.70
CA MET A 1 25.27 9.14 8.89
C MET A 1 23.88 8.52 8.73
N ILE A 2 22.87 9.30 8.35
CA ILE A 2 21.50 8.82 8.15
C ILE A 2 21.42 7.75 7.05
N GLU A 3 22.02 7.98 5.89
CA GLU A 3 22.04 7.01 4.78
C GLU A 3 22.49 5.61 5.23
N ARG A 4 23.58 5.56 6.03
CA ARG A 4 24.22 4.33 6.53
C ARG A 4 23.60 3.78 7.83
N CYS A 5 22.60 4.43 8.42
CA CYS A 5 21.98 3.90 9.64
C CYS A 5 21.18 2.62 9.33
N ILE A 6 20.90 1.82 10.37
CA ILE A 6 20.09 0.59 10.20
C ILE A 6 18.63 0.97 9.91
N CYS A 7 18.06 1.80 10.77
CA CYS A 7 16.69 2.33 10.68
C CYS A 7 16.60 3.65 11.45
N LEU A 8 15.44 4.30 11.39
CA LEU A 8 15.09 5.38 12.31
C LEU A 8 14.18 4.85 13.43
N VAL A 9 14.33 5.44 14.61
CA VAL A 9 13.37 5.35 15.72
C VAL A 9 12.87 6.77 16.00
N CYS A 10 11.60 7.02 15.68
CA CYS A 10 10.96 8.33 15.80
C CYS A 10 10.21 8.40 17.13
N LEU A 11 10.74 9.16 18.08
CA LEU A 11 10.10 9.41 19.36
C LEU A 11 9.12 10.58 19.19
N ASP A 12 7.86 10.26 18.93
CA ASP A 12 6.84 11.24 18.56
C ASP A 12 6.20 11.91 19.77
N ALA A 13 5.90 13.20 19.62
CA ALA A 13 5.08 13.94 20.58
C ALA A 13 3.61 13.46 20.52
N PRO A 14 2.81 13.67 21.59
CA PRO A 14 1.39 13.33 21.61
C PRO A 14 0.61 14.00 20.46
N GLY A 15 -0.26 13.26 19.79
CA GLY A 15 -0.99 13.73 18.60
C GLY A 15 -2.14 14.70 18.88
N GLY A 16 -2.65 14.75 20.12
CA GLY A 16 -3.73 15.65 20.55
C GLY A 16 -5.12 15.33 19.97
N LEU A 17 -5.30 14.18 19.33
CA LEU A 17 -6.57 13.67 18.82
C LEU A 17 -6.95 12.38 19.55
N GLU A 18 -8.22 11.97 19.44
CA GLU A 18 -8.66 10.66 19.91
C GLU A 18 -7.81 9.55 19.26
N LEU A 19 -7.39 8.58 20.06
CA LEU A 19 -6.57 7.45 19.62
C LEU A 19 -7.42 6.37 18.91
N SER A 20 -8.12 6.75 17.85
CA SER A 20 -8.78 5.83 16.92
C SER A 20 -7.77 5.16 15.98
N ASP A 21 -8.13 4.03 15.37
CA ASP A 21 -7.28 3.37 14.35
C ASP A 21 -6.97 4.31 13.18
N THR A 22 -7.96 5.09 12.75
CA THR A 22 -7.81 6.11 11.70
C THR A 22 -6.79 7.18 12.08
N ASN A 23 -6.90 7.77 13.27
CA ASN A 23 -5.99 8.85 13.69
C ASN A 23 -4.56 8.35 13.91
N ARG A 24 -4.38 7.14 14.46
CA ARG A 24 -3.07 6.50 14.56
C ARG A 24 -2.45 6.27 13.18
N ALA A 25 -3.23 5.80 12.22
CA ALA A 25 -2.77 5.59 10.85
C ALA A 25 -2.36 6.92 10.17
N LEU A 26 -3.13 8.00 10.34
CA LEU A 26 -2.78 9.33 9.82
C LEU A 26 -1.44 9.84 10.40
N GLN A 27 -1.20 9.63 11.70
CA GLN A 27 0.09 9.96 12.31
C GLN A 27 1.25 9.15 11.70
N LEU A 28 1.05 7.86 11.41
CA LEU A 28 2.06 7.04 10.74
C LEU A 28 2.27 7.48 9.28
N LEU A 29 1.22 7.80 8.55
CA LEU A 29 1.31 8.16 7.13
C LEU A 29 2.07 9.48 6.88
N HIS A 30 1.77 10.52 7.66
CA HIS A 30 2.31 11.87 7.40
C HIS A 30 2.64 12.68 8.67
N GLY A 31 2.59 12.07 9.85
CA GLY A 31 2.96 12.73 11.12
C GLY A 31 2.04 13.89 11.52
N GLY A 32 0.93 14.11 10.83
CA GLY A 32 0.03 15.25 11.07
C GLY A 32 0.57 16.62 10.63
N GLY A 33 1.58 16.67 9.75
CA GLY A 33 2.10 17.92 9.18
C GLY A 33 3.19 18.59 10.03
N CYS A 34 3.61 19.78 9.60
CA CYS A 34 4.76 20.47 10.18
C CYS A 34 4.55 20.91 11.65
N SER A 35 3.30 21.16 12.05
CA SER A 35 2.95 21.56 13.43
C SER A 35 2.83 20.38 14.41
N LYS A 36 2.95 19.14 13.92
CA LYS A 36 2.93 17.91 14.73
C LYS A 36 4.24 17.14 14.56
N ASN A 37 4.18 15.89 14.14
CA ASN A 37 5.31 14.97 14.00
C ASN A 37 5.80 14.84 12.55
N GLY A 38 5.25 15.60 11.59
CA GLY A 38 5.59 15.47 10.17
C GLY A 38 7.06 15.80 9.84
N ALA A 39 7.72 16.62 10.65
CA ALA A 39 9.14 16.93 10.54
C ALA A 39 10.05 15.95 11.31
N ASN A 40 9.48 15.04 12.12
CA ASN A 40 10.22 14.03 12.88
C ASN A 40 10.42 12.74 12.06
N ARG A 41 10.82 12.89 10.79
CA ARG A 41 10.88 11.81 9.79
C ARG A 41 12.07 11.99 8.85
N TRP A 42 12.45 10.90 8.21
CA TRP A 42 13.39 10.87 7.08
C TRP A 42 12.94 9.83 6.05
N TYR A 43 12.16 10.27 5.06
CA TYR A 43 11.43 9.37 4.16
C TYR A 43 12.31 8.58 3.19
N ASP A 44 13.56 8.98 2.95
CA ASP A 44 14.51 8.19 2.16
C ASP A 44 14.94 6.90 2.87
N LYS A 45 14.73 6.80 4.20
CA LYS A 45 15.12 5.60 4.94
C LYS A 45 14.03 4.55 4.90
N SER A 46 14.42 3.34 4.51
CA SER A 46 13.53 2.19 4.32
C SER A 46 12.63 1.87 5.50
N LEU A 47 13.12 1.99 6.74
CA LEU A 47 12.37 1.67 7.95
C LEU A 47 12.47 2.81 8.97
N GLN A 48 11.32 3.35 9.35
CA GLN A 48 11.19 4.34 10.42
C GLN A 48 10.18 3.83 11.46
N PHE A 49 10.67 3.31 12.58
CA PHE A 49 9.82 2.84 13.68
C PHE A 49 9.34 4.04 14.50
N VAL A 50 8.03 4.25 14.55
CA VAL A 50 7.42 5.32 15.35
C VAL A 50 7.05 4.77 16.71
N VAL A 51 7.51 5.46 17.76
CA VAL A 51 7.18 5.18 19.16
C VAL A 51 6.69 6.47 19.78
N GLY A 52 5.37 6.70 19.68
CA GLY A 52 4.72 7.91 20.16
C GLY A 52 4.54 7.91 21.67
N ARG A 53 4.70 9.09 22.28
CA ARG A 53 4.51 9.29 23.73
C ARG A 53 3.09 8.97 24.21
N ASP A 54 2.09 9.07 23.34
CA ASP A 54 0.69 8.75 23.59
C ASP A 54 0.32 7.27 23.33
N GLY A 55 1.30 6.44 22.99
CA GLY A 55 1.10 5.02 22.67
C GLY A 55 0.86 4.73 21.19
N THR A 56 0.86 5.75 20.32
CA THR A 56 0.83 5.53 18.86
C THR A 56 2.14 4.93 18.39
N CYS A 57 2.12 3.66 17.99
CA CYS A 57 3.29 2.93 17.55
C CYS A 57 3.07 2.32 16.15
N GLY A 58 4.14 2.23 15.36
CA GLY A 58 4.09 1.61 14.04
C GLY A 58 5.40 1.74 13.28
N VAL A 59 5.35 1.47 11.97
CA VAL A 59 6.51 1.63 11.09
C VAL A 59 6.09 2.32 9.80
N VAL A 60 6.87 3.31 9.37
CA VAL A 60 6.79 3.92 8.05
C VAL A 60 7.84 3.28 7.16
N CYS A 61 7.44 2.94 5.94
CA CYS A 61 8.23 2.18 5.01
C CYS A 61 8.43 2.96 3.70
N GLU A 62 9.68 3.12 3.29
CA GLU A 62 10.01 3.44 1.90
C GLU A 62 9.91 2.13 1.10
N HIS A 63 9.18 2.13 -0.01
CA HIS A 63 8.65 0.91 -0.64
C HIS A 63 9.53 0.41 -1.82
N SER A 64 10.55 1.18 -2.23
CA SER A 64 11.46 0.78 -3.30
C SER A 64 12.20 -0.54 -3.03
N PRO A 65 12.73 -0.85 -1.81
CA PRO A 65 13.56 -2.03 -1.61
C PRO A 65 12.79 -3.34 -1.39
N PHE A 66 11.54 -3.29 -0.90
CA PHE A 66 10.77 -4.49 -0.56
C PHE A 66 9.26 -4.23 -0.53
N ASP A 67 8.48 -5.33 -0.58
CA ASP A 67 7.02 -5.29 -0.53
C ASP A 67 6.46 -5.62 0.86
N GLY A 68 5.16 -5.32 1.04
CA GLY A 68 4.46 -5.44 2.32
C GLY A 68 4.56 -6.80 3.01
N ILE A 69 4.64 -7.91 2.27
CA ILE A 69 4.78 -9.26 2.87
C ILE A 69 6.10 -9.39 3.65
N VAL A 70 7.20 -8.86 3.10
CA VAL A 70 8.52 -8.92 3.76
C VAL A 70 8.52 -8.02 4.99
N LEU A 71 7.95 -6.81 4.86
CA LEU A 71 7.78 -5.88 5.98
C LEU A 71 7.01 -6.51 7.14
N VAL A 72 5.85 -7.12 6.86
CA VAL A 72 5.01 -7.74 7.89
C VAL A 72 5.73 -8.89 8.59
N GLN A 73 6.45 -9.74 7.85
CA GLN A 73 7.26 -10.81 8.46
C GLN A 73 8.32 -10.26 9.42
N CYS A 74 9.01 -9.18 9.03
CA CYS A 74 9.97 -8.50 9.89
C CYS A 74 9.30 -7.94 11.15
N VAL A 75 8.21 -7.19 11.01
CA VAL A 75 7.48 -6.58 12.13
C VAL A 75 6.90 -7.63 13.07
N GLU A 76 6.28 -8.70 12.55
CA GLU A 76 5.75 -9.79 13.37
C GLU A 76 6.86 -10.48 14.17
N HIS A 77 8.03 -10.68 13.56
CA HIS A 77 9.18 -11.24 14.25
C HIS A 77 9.65 -10.33 15.40
N LEU A 78 9.78 -9.03 15.16
CA LEU A 78 10.17 -8.04 16.17
C LEU A 78 9.17 -8.01 17.34
N LEU A 79 7.88 -7.93 17.05
CA LEU A 79 6.82 -7.91 18.07
C LEU A 79 6.80 -9.20 18.88
N LYS A 80 6.95 -10.36 18.23
CA LYS A 80 7.04 -11.65 18.93
C LYS A 80 8.26 -11.68 19.84
N HIS A 81 9.41 -11.21 19.36
CA HIS A 81 10.64 -11.15 20.14
C HIS A 81 10.48 -10.28 21.40
N MET A 82 9.88 -9.09 21.27
CA MET A 82 9.61 -8.18 22.38
C MET A 82 8.76 -8.83 23.50
N VAL A 83 7.78 -9.67 23.14
CA VAL A 83 6.93 -10.37 24.11
C VAL A 83 7.61 -11.63 24.69
N SER A 84 8.39 -12.35 23.89
CA SER A 84 9.00 -13.62 24.30
C SER A 84 10.27 -13.45 25.15
N SER A 85 10.99 -12.34 25.01
CA SER A 85 12.27 -12.11 25.67
C SER A 85 12.08 -11.76 27.16
N LYS A 86 11.85 -12.79 27.99
CA LYS A 86 11.70 -12.67 29.45
C LYS A 86 13.01 -12.51 30.23
N LYS A 87 14.16 -12.70 29.57
CA LYS A 87 15.49 -12.65 30.18
C LYS A 87 16.50 -12.03 29.21
N LEU A 88 16.42 -10.72 29.01
CA LEU A 88 17.65 -10.01 28.67
C LEU A 88 18.50 -10.09 29.94
N VAL A 89 19.51 -10.97 29.95
CA VAL A 89 20.55 -10.93 30.98
C VAL A 89 21.06 -9.50 30.92
N ARG A 90 20.90 -8.77 32.04
CA ARG A 90 21.42 -7.42 32.15
C ARG A 90 22.91 -7.58 31.91
N ALA A 91 23.39 -7.13 30.75
CA ALA A 91 24.82 -7.11 30.49
C ALA A 91 25.45 -6.38 31.66
N ASP A 92 26.54 -6.94 32.22
CA ASP A 92 27.31 -6.24 33.24
C ASP A 92 27.52 -4.82 32.75
N SER A 93 27.04 -3.86 33.55
CA SER A 93 27.01 -2.46 33.17
C SER A 93 28.44 -2.04 32.83
N VAL A 94 28.75 -1.95 31.54
CA VAL A 94 29.97 -1.26 31.10
C VAL A 94 29.72 0.19 31.49
N SER A 95 30.32 0.62 32.59
CA SER A 95 29.98 1.82 33.38
C SER A 95 30.01 3.13 32.59
N GLU A 96 30.56 3.11 31.37
CA GLU A 96 30.83 4.29 30.56
C GLU A 96 30.46 4.06 29.09
N LEU A 97 29.17 4.04 28.80
CA LEU A 97 28.71 4.16 27.40
C LEU A 97 28.71 5.65 26.99
N PRO A 98 29.28 6.00 25.82
CA PRO A 98 29.28 7.38 25.35
C PRO A 98 27.87 7.86 25.02
N ALA A 99 27.60 9.15 25.27
CA ALA A 99 26.31 9.75 24.95
C ALA A 99 26.04 9.74 23.44
N PRO A 100 24.78 9.50 23.00
CA PRO A 100 24.40 9.62 21.60
C PRO A 100 24.72 11.02 21.03
N ARG A 101 25.28 11.05 19.81
CA ARG A 101 25.71 12.29 19.17
C ARG A 101 24.56 12.95 18.40
N ARG A 102 24.24 14.20 18.73
CA ARG A 102 23.31 15.02 17.95
C ARG A 102 23.92 15.36 16.59
N LEU A 103 23.22 15.01 15.50
CA LEU A 103 23.58 15.44 14.15
C LEU A 103 23.37 16.96 14.02
N ARG A 104 24.38 17.65 13.49
CA ARG A 104 24.39 19.10 13.30
C ARG A 104 24.15 19.43 11.83
N TRP A 105 23.50 20.56 11.59
CA TRP A 105 23.13 21.03 10.26
C TRP A 105 23.60 22.48 10.06
N LYS A 106 24.04 22.81 8.84
CA LYS A 106 24.30 24.19 8.42
C LYS A 106 23.17 24.59 7.48
N CYS A 107 22.31 25.48 7.93
CA CYS A 107 21.14 25.92 7.15
C CYS A 107 21.40 27.30 6.56
N SER A 108 21.64 27.36 5.24
CA SER A 108 21.74 28.62 4.51
C SER A 108 20.34 29.23 4.27
N PRO A 109 20.24 30.51 3.86
CA PRO A 109 18.95 31.12 3.50
C PRO A 109 18.19 30.32 2.42
N VAL A 110 18.91 29.71 1.48
CA VAL A 110 18.31 28.84 0.45
C VAL A 110 17.64 27.61 1.08
N ILE A 111 18.30 26.95 2.03
CA ILE A 111 17.73 25.80 2.74
C ILE A 111 16.51 26.23 3.58
N GLN A 112 16.52 27.42 4.18
CA GLN A 112 15.35 27.95 4.89
C GLN A 112 14.15 28.13 3.95
N GLY A 113 14.39 28.61 2.72
CA GLY A 113 13.37 28.67 1.67
C GLY A 113 12.80 27.30 1.31
N PHE A 114 13.65 26.28 1.15
CA PHE A 114 13.19 24.92 0.90
C PHE A 114 12.40 24.33 2.07
N LEU A 115 12.79 24.59 3.32
CA LEU A 115 12.04 24.16 4.50
C LEU A 115 10.64 24.78 4.54
N ALA A 116 10.52 26.08 4.26
CA ALA A 116 9.23 26.77 4.19
C ALA A 116 8.32 26.19 3.09
N SER A 117 8.86 26.01 1.87
CA SER A 117 8.09 25.40 0.77
C SER A 117 7.67 23.96 1.08
N SER A 118 8.55 23.16 1.69
CA SER A 118 8.28 21.76 2.03
C SER A 118 7.22 21.63 3.13
N ALA A 119 7.22 22.54 4.12
CA ALA A 119 6.18 22.61 5.14
C ALA A 119 4.79 22.87 4.52
N GLU A 120 4.70 23.79 3.56
CA GLU A 120 3.45 24.06 2.85
C GLU A 120 2.99 22.86 2.00
N LYS A 121 3.91 22.25 1.24
CA LYS A 121 3.63 21.06 0.43
C LYS A 121 3.12 19.90 1.29
N LEU A 122 3.79 19.62 2.41
CA LEU A 122 3.34 18.60 3.37
C LEU A 122 1.95 18.94 3.92
N GLN A 123 1.70 20.21 4.27
CA GLN A 123 0.40 20.61 4.79
C GLN A 123 -0.73 20.38 3.77
N ARG A 124 -0.47 20.58 2.47
CA ARG A 124 -1.43 20.26 1.40
C ARG A 124 -1.69 18.75 1.33
N ILE A 125 -0.65 17.91 1.43
CA ILE A 125 -0.81 16.44 1.48
C ILE A 125 -1.70 16.03 2.66
N VAL A 126 -1.44 16.57 3.85
CA VAL A 126 -2.23 16.28 5.06
C VAL A 126 -3.69 16.67 4.87
N LYS A 127 -3.96 17.85 4.32
CA LYS A 127 -5.34 18.34 4.11
C LYS A 127 -6.09 17.59 3.00
N ASN A 128 -5.38 17.06 2.01
CA ASN A 128 -5.98 16.40 0.85
C ASN A 128 -6.25 14.90 1.07
N LEU A 129 -5.67 14.30 2.11
CA LEU A 129 -5.87 12.89 2.40
C LEU A 129 -7.22 12.66 3.11
N ASP A 130 -8.15 12.02 2.41
CA ASP A 130 -9.33 11.39 3.02
C ASP A 130 -9.04 9.91 3.29
N PHE A 131 -9.12 9.51 4.55
CA PHE A 131 -8.71 8.18 5.00
C PHE A 131 -9.59 7.68 6.14
N VAL A 132 -9.98 6.41 6.05
CA VAL A 132 -10.76 5.72 7.08
C VAL A 132 -10.28 4.29 7.26
N VAL A 133 -10.18 3.85 8.50
CA VAL A 133 -10.04 2.43 8.83
C VAL A 133 -11.44 1.86 9.04
N TYR A 134 -11.91 1.08 8.08
CA TYR A 134 -13.19 0.39 8.18
C TYR A 134 -12.98 -1.08 8.58
N LYS A 135 -13.58 -1.48 9.71
CA LYS A 135 -13.54 -2.86 10.20
C LYS A 135 -14.87 -3.55 9.90
N PHE A 136 -14.88 -4.39 8.88
CA PHE A 136 -16.00 -5.28 8.60
C PHE A 136 -15.99 -6.47 9.58
N ASP A 137 -17.05 -6.63 10.37
CA ASP A 137 -17.13 -7.61 11.46
C ASP A 137 -18.25 -8.64 11.30
N ASN A 138 -19.12 -8.51 10.30
CA ASN A 138 -20.22 -9.46 10.05
C ASN A 138 -19.71 -10.89 9.76
N TYR A 139 -18.65 -11.02 8.96
CA TYR A 139 -18.03 -12.32 8.64
C TYR A 139 -16.58 -12.15 8.17
N GLY A 140 -15.90 -13.27 7.89
CA GLY A 140 -14.56 -13.25 7.32
C GLY A 140 -14.21 -14.53 6.56
N LYS A 141 -12.92 -14.86 6.53
CA LYS A 141 -12.37 -15.99 5.77
C LYS A 141 -13.09 -17.33 6.00
N THR A 142 -13.60 -17.57 7.20
CA THR A 142 -14.28 -18.82 7.55
C THR A 142 -15.55 -18.99 6.72
N PHE A 143 -16.41 -17.97 6.69
CA PHE A 143 -17.63 -17.97 5.88
C PHE A 143 -17.30 -18.09 4.39
N ILE A 144 -16.37 -17.28 3.89
CA ILE A 144 -16.04 -17.28 2.45
C ILE A 144 -15.51 -18.65 1.99
N LYS A 145 -14.69 -19.31 2.82
CA LYS A 145 -14.20 -20.66 2.54
C LYS A 145 -15.31 -21.71 2.56
N GLN A 146 -16.32 -21.59 3.43
CA GLN A 146 -17.49 -22.48 3.41
C GLN A 146 -18.25 -22.38 2.08
N GLN A 147 -18.22 -21.20 1.43
CA GLN A 147 -18.78 -21.01 0.09
C GLN A 147 -17.89 -21.56 -1.04
N LYS A 148 -16.77 -22.23 -0.72
CA LYS A 148 -15.78 -22.74 -1.67
C LYS A 148 -15.16 -21.65 -2.56
N CYS A 149 -14.96 -20.45 -2.01
CA CYS A 149 -14.34 -19.32 -2.70
C CYS A 149 -12.97 -18.97 -2.08
N SER A 150 -12.04 -18.47 -2.92
CA SER A 150 -10.85 -17.79 -2.40
C SER A 150 -11.27 -16.52 -1.66
N PRO A 151 -10.86 -16.30 -0.40
CA PRO A 151 -11.16 -15.07 0.34
C PRO A 151 -10.70 -13.80 -0.36
N ASP A 152 -9.54 -13.87 -1.02
CA ASP A 152 -8.95 -12.75 -1.73
C ASP A 152 -9.77 -12.38 -2.98
N ALA A 153 -10.04 -13.36 -3.85
CA ALA A 153 -10.85 -13.16 -5.03
C ALA A 153 -12.28 -12.67 -4.71
N PHE A 154 -12.88 -13.19 -3.62
CA PHE A 154 -14.18 -12.73 -3.14
C PHE A 154 -14.16 -11.24 -2.78
N ILE A 155 -13.13 -10.78 -2.06
CA ILE A 155 -12.99 -9.37 -1.68
C ILE A 155 -12.75 -8.50 -2.91
N GLN A 156 -11.92 -8.94 -3.86
CA GLN A 156 -11.69 -8.21 -5.11
C GLN A 156 -12.96 -7.99 -5.91
N VAL A 157 -13.79 -9.03 -6.07
CA VAL A 157 -15.10 -8.90 -6.74
C VAL A 157 -16.04 -7.98 -5.94
N ALA A 158 -16.02 -8.03 -4.60
CA ALA A 158 -16.79 -7.11 -3.77
C ALA A 158 -16.36 -5.64 -3.94
N LEU A 159 -15.05 -5.37 -4.11
CA LEU A 159 -14.52 -4.04 -4.40
C LEU A 159 -14.96 -3.53 -5.78
N GLN A 160 -14.98 -4.39 -6.80
CA GLN A 160 -15.54 -4.04 -8.11
C GLN A 160 -17.03 -3.68 -8.00
N LEU A 161 -17.80 -4.44 -7.23
CA LEU A 161 -19.21 -4.15 -6.98
C LEU A 161 -19.41 -2.82 -6.24
N ALA A 162 -18.62 -2.57 -5.20
CA ALA A 162 -18.66 -1.31 -4.47
C ALA A 162 -18.37 -0.13 -5.42
N PHE A 163 -17.27 -0.20 -6.17
CA PHE A 163 -16.89 0.85 -7.10
C PHE A 163 -17.98 1.09 -8.17
N TYR A 164 -18.54 0.01 -8.73
CA TYR A 164 -19.59 0.12 -9.74
C TYR A 164 -20.89 0.73 -9.17
N ARG A 165 -21.28 0.38 -7.94
CA ARG A 165 -22.46 0.99 -7.28
C ARG A 165 -22.32 2.50 -7.11
N LEU A 166 -21.13 2.95 -6.77
CA LEU A 166 -20.81 4.37 -6.54
C LEU A 166 -20.63 5.16 -7.84
N HIS A 167 -19.97 4.58 -8.85
CA HIS A 167 -19.50 5.32 -10.03
C HIS A 167 -20.08 4.84 -11.36
N ARG A 168 -20.90 3.79 -11.36
CA ARG A 168 -21.60 3.23 -12.54
C ARG A 168 -20.70 2.80 -13.70
N ARG A 169 -19.42 2.54 -13.42
CA ARG A 169 -18.43 1.99 -14.36
C ARG A 169 -17.39 1.19 -13.60
N LEU A 170 -16.78 0.21 -14.26
CA LEU A 170 -15.50 -0.34 -13.80
C LEU A 170 -14.35 0.53 -14.31
N VAL A 171 -13.19 0.35 -13.68
CA VAL A 171 -11.98 1.13 -13.98
C VAL A 171 -10.76 0.21 -13.98
N PRO A 172 -9.69 0.57 -14.70
CA PRO A 172 -8.40 -0.10 -14.55
C PRO A 172 -8.05 -0.22 -13.07
N THR A 173 -7.99 -1.47 -12.62
CA THR A 173 -7.77 -1.83 -11.22
C THR A 173 -6.44 -2.55 -11.11
N TYR A 174 -5.63 -2.12 -10.14
CA TYR A 174 -4.38 -2.77 -9.79
C TYR A 174 -4.55 -3.60 -8.52
N GLU A 175 -4.03 -4.83 -8.54
CA GLU A 175 -3.81 -5.65 -7.36
C GLU A 175 -2.40 -6.24 -7.39
N SER A 176 -1.65 -6.05 -6.29
CA SER A 176 -0.29 -6.60 -6.19
C SER A 176 -0.28 -8.13 -6.16
N ALA A 177 0.42 -8.75 -7.11
CA ALA A 177 0.65 -10.18 -7.18
C ALA A 177 2.13 -10.52 -6.95
N SER A 178 2.45 -11.19 -5.84
CA SER A 178 3.85 -11.55 -5.55
C SER A 178 4.39 -12.59 -6.55
N ILE A 179 5.47 -12.23 -7.26
CA ILE A 179 6.22 -13.12 -8.16
C ILE A 179 7.53 -13.63 -7.55
N ARG A 180 7.64 -13.62 -6.20
CA ARG A 180 8.78 -14.13 -5.43
C ARG A 180 9.11 -15.63 -5.62
N ARG A 181 8.36 -16.34 -6.46
CA ARG A 181 8.72 -17.69 -6.95
C ARG A 181 9.91 -17.65 -7.90
N PHE A 182 10.16 -16.49 -8.52
CA PHE A 182 11.27 -16.24 -9.42
C PHE A 182 12.38 -15.46 -8.71
N ARG A 183 13.61 -15.57 -9.23
CA ARG A 183 14.78 -14.83 -8.73
C ARG A 183 14.49 -13.33 -8.81
N GLU A 184 14.81 -12.61 -7.73
CA GLU A 184 14.59 -11.15 -7.61
C GLU A 184 13.11 -10.72 -7.80
N GLY A 185 12.18 -11.67 -7.77
CA GLY A 185 10.76 -11.42 -8.00
C GLY A 185 10.17 -10.46 -6.98
N ARG A 186 9.62 -9.36 -7.48
CA ARG A 186 8.83 -8.37 -6.73
C ARG A 186 7.34 -8.67 -6.89
N VAL A 187 6.65 -7.87 -7.68
CA VAL A 187 5.22 -7.99 -7.96
C VAL A 187 4.94 -7.88 -9.46
N ASP A 188 3.87 -8.51 -9.89
CA ASP A 188 3.14 -8.22 -11.12
C ASP A 188 1.73 -7.75 -10.76
N ASN A 189 0.92 -7.40 -11.75
CA ASN A 189 -0.44 -6.89 -11.56
C ASN A 189 -1.52 -7.97 -11.81
N ILE A 190 -2.49 -8.05 -10.90
CA ILE A 190 -3.78 -8.70 -11.16
C ILE A 190 -4.80 -7.63 -11.55
N ARG A 191 -5.30 -7.70 -12.78
CA ARG A 191 -6.29 -6.76 -13.30
C ARG A 191 -7.71 -7.20 -12.93
N SER A 192 -8.16 -6.83 -11.73
CA SER A 192 -9.43 -7.31 -11.15
C SER A 192 -10.71 -6.80 -11.84
N ALA A 193 -10.62 -5.82 -12.74
CA ALA A 193 -11.76 -5.29 -13.49
C ALA A 193 -12.07 -6.15 -14.74
N THR A 194 -12.41 -7.42 -14.51
CA THR A 194 -12.63 -8.40 -15.59
C THR A 194 -14.00 -8.25 -16.26
N PRO A 195 -14.19 -8.80 -17.48
CA PRO A 195 -15.51 -8.88 -18.12
C PRO A 195 -16.55 -9.61 -17.26
N GLU A 196 -16.17 -10.66 -16.53
CA GLU A 196 -17.04 -11.41 -15.63
C GLU A 196 -17.46 -10.57 -14.42
N ALA A 197 -16.52 -9.79 -13.85
CA ALA A 197 -16.84 -8.83 -12.82
C ALA A 197 -17.85 -7.80 -13.35
N LEU A 198 -17.65 -7.27 -14.56
CA LEU A 198 -18.59 -6.32 -15.18
C LEU A 198 -20.00 -6.89 -15.33
N ARG A 199 -20.12 -8.13 -15.82
CA ARG A 199 -21.42 -8.81 -15.95
C ARG A 199 -22.10 -8.99 -14.60
N PHE A 200 -21.36 -9.44 -13.59
CA PHE A 200 -21.87 -9.61 -12.22
C PHE A 200 -22.35 -8.28 -11.62
N VAL A 201 -21.53 -7.23 -11.66
CA VAL A 201 -21.89 -5.95 -11.03
C VAL A 201 -23.07 -5.27 -11.74
N LYS A 202 -23.17 -5.42 -13.07
CA LYS A 202 -24.35 -4.95 -13.83
C LYS A 202 -25.61 -5.67 -13.38
N ALA A 203 -25.62 -7.01 -13.37
CA ALA A 203 -26.78 -7.81 -12.95
C ALA A 203 -27.23 -7.53 -11.50
N VAL A 204 -26.32 -7.10 -10.63
CA VAL A 204 -26.64 -6.77 -9.23
C VAL A 204 -27.17 -5.34 -9.07
N THR A 205 -26.82 -4.42 -9.97
CA THR A 205 -27.10 -2.98 -9.80
C THR A 205 -28.15 -2.43 -10.76
N ASP A 206 -28.43 -3.16 -11.83
CA ASP A 206 -29.51 -2.88 -12.77
C ASP A 206 -30.81 -3.50 -12.25
N GLN A 207 -31.71 -2.64 -11.76
CA GLN A 207 -33.00 -3.07 -11.22
C GLN A 207 -34.03 -3.34 -12.33
N GLU A 208 -33.85 -2.77 -13.52
CA GLU A 208 -34.77 -2.93 -14.65
C GLU A 208 -34.60 -4.30 -15.31
N ALA A 209 -33.39 -4.85 -15.28
CA ALA A 209 -33.07 -6.16 -15.84
C ALA A 209 -33.73 -7.36 -15.12
N ALA A 210 -34.34 -7.15 -13.94
CA ALA A 210 -35.06 -8.17 -13.15
C ALA A 210 -34.34 -9.54 -13.02
N VAL A 211 -33.00 -9.53 -12.95
CA VAL A 211 -32.19 -10.76 -12.96
C VAL A 211 -32.46 -11.58 -11.68
N PRO A 212 -32.82 -12.88 -11.79
CA PRO A 212 -33.04 -13.76 -10.64
C PRO A 212 -31.80 -13.91 -9.74
N ASP A 213 -32.01 -14.10 -8.44
CA ASP A 213 -30.90 -14.24 -7.49
C ASP A 213 -30.04 -15.50 -7.74
N SER A 214 -30.65 -16.56 -8.27
CA SER A 214 -29.93 -17.76 -8.73
C SER A 214 -28.93 -17.44 -9.84
N GLU A 215 -29.31 -16.58 -10.79
CA GLU A 215 -28.45 -16.14 -11.88
C GLU A 215 -27.35 -15.18 -11.40
N LYS A 216 -27.68 -14.23 -10.51
CA LYS A 216 -26.67 -13.37 -9.85
C LYS A 216 -25.62 -14.19 -9.10
N LEU A 217 -26.03 -15.28 -8.45
CA LEU A 217 -25.11 -16.19 -7.77
C LEU A 217 -24.17 -16.91 -8.75
N LEU A 218 -24.67 -17.34 -9.91
CA LEU A 218 -23.83 -17.93 -10.97
C LEU A 218 -22.81 -16.92 -11.51
N LEU A 219 -23.25 -15.68 -11.76
CA LEU A 219 -22.37 -14.59 -12.19
C LEU A 219 -21.31 -14.27 -11.14
N LEU A 220 -21.66 -14.24 -9.86
CA LEU A 220 -20.71 -14.07 -8.75
C LEU A 220 -19.65 -15.18 -8.79
N LYS A 221 -20.06 -16.44 -8.93
CA LYS A 221 -19.12 -17.57 -9.00
C LYS A 221 -18.21 -17.47 -10.22
N SER A 222 -18.73 -17.05 -11.38
CA SER A 222 -17.94 -16.83 -12.58
C SER A 222 -16.90 -15.72 -12.39
N ALA A 223 -17.27 -14.60 -11.78
CA ALA A 223 -16.36 -13.49 -11.50
C ALA A 223 -15.24 -13.90 -10.52
N ILE A 224 -15.58 -14.65 -9.46
CA ILE A 224 -14.59 -15.17 -8.51
C ILE A 224 -13.63 -16.16 -9.17
N ARG A 225 -14.14 -17.01 -10.08
CA ARG A 225 -13.30 -17.94 -10.84
C ARG A 225 -12.33 -17.19 -11.74
N ALA A 226 -12.81 -16.23 -12.53
CA ALA A 226 -11.97 -15.41 -13.42
C ALA A 226 -10.89 -14.65 -12.63
N GLN A 227 -11.24 -14.07 -11.48
CA GLN A 227 -10.28 -13.44 -10.58
C GLN A 227 -9.22 -14.44 -10.11
N THR A 228 -9.63 -15.65 -9.70
CA THR A 228 -8.70 -16.68 -9.23
C THR A 228 -7.76 -17.16 -10.34
N GLU A 229 -8.28 -17.34 -11.56
CA GLU A 229 -7.49 -17.70 -12.75
C GLU A 229 -6.45 -16.61 -13.06
N TYR A 230 -6.85 -15.33 -13.02
CA TYR A 230 -5.93 -14.21 -13.22
C TYR A 230 -4.87 -14.14 -12.10
N THR A 231 -5.25 -14.37 -10.84
CA THR A 231 -4.31 -14.47 -9.73
C THR A 231 -3.27 -15.54 -9.99
N VAL A 232 -3.67 -16.74 -10.45
CA VAL A 232 -2.74 -17.82 -10.78
C VAL A 232 -1.79 -17.38 -11.90
N MET A 233 -2.32 -16.82 -12.98
CA MET A 233 -1.54 -16.31 -14.11
C MET A 233 -0.47 -15.30 -13.66
N ALA A 234 -0.84 -14.34 -12.82
CA ALA A 234 0.08 -13.31 -12.33
C ALA A 234 1.18 -13.88 -11.42
N ILE A 235 0.84 -14.71 -10.42
CA ILE A 235 1.85 -15.26 -9.50
C ILE A 235 2.79 -16.28 -10.16
N THR A 236 2.42 -16.80 -11.33
CA THR A 236 3.27 -17.66 -12.17
C THR A 236 4.00 -16.89 -13.28
N GLY A 237 4.01 -15.56 -13.25
CA GLY A 237 4.75 -14.73 -14.21
C GLY A 237 4.20 -14.75 -15.63
N MET A 238 2.91 -15.06 -15.79
CA MET A 238 2.22 -15.15 -17.08
C MET A 238 1.24 -13.98 -17.31
N ALA A 239 1.17 -13.02 -16.39
CA ALA A 239 0.41 -11.78 -16.59
C ALA A 239 1.15 -10.81 -17.52
N ILE A 240 0.49 -9.70 -17.84
CA ILE A 240 0.88 -8.88 -18.99
C ILE A 240 1.66 -7.62 -18.62
N ASP A 241 1.49 -7.07 -17.42
CA ASP A 241 1.95 -5.71 -17.10
C ASP A 241 3.48 -5.60 -17.15
N ASN A 242 4.19 -6.50 -16.47
CA ASN A 242 5.64 -6.53 -16.51
C ASN A 242 6.19 -6.90 -17.90
N HIS A 243 5.50 -7.78 -18.64
CA HIS A 243 5.89 -8.14 -20.00
C HIS A 243 5.80 -6.93 -20.94
N LEU A 244 4.66 -6.23 -20.93
CA LEU A 244 4.45 -5.02 -21.74
C LEU A 244 5.41 -3.89 -21.33
N LEU A 245 5.73 -3.76 -20.05
CA LEU A 245 6.75 -2.82 -19.57
C LEU A 245 8.12 -3.15 -20.17
N GLY A 246 8.55 -4.42 -20.10
CA GLY A 246 9.82 -4.85 -20.68
C GLY A 246 9.92 -4.56 -22.18
N LEU A 247 8.86 -4.88 -22.94
CA LEU A 247 8.79 -4.56 -24.37
C LEU A 247 8.86 -3.06 -24.64
N ARG A 248 8.16 -2.24 -23.83
CA ARG A 248 8.16 -0.78 -23.99
C ARG A 248 9.54 -0.17 -23.74
N GLU A 249 10.23 -0.57 -22.68
CA GLU A 249 11.55 -0.02 -22.38
C GLU A 249 12.59 -0.50 -23.40
N LEU A 250 12.55 -1.76 -23.84
CA LEU A 250 13.39 -2.23 -24.95
C LEU A 250 13.15 -1.43 -26.24
N ALA A 251 11.88 -1.15 -26.57
CA ALA A 251 11.55 -0.34 -27.73
C ALA A 251 12.03 1.11 -27.59
N ARG A 252 12.01 1.68 -26.37
CA ARG A 252 12.54 3.02 -26.08
C ARG A 252 14.05 3.09 -26.32
N ASP A 253 14.79 2.04 -25.99
CA ASP A 253 16.24 1.99 -26.16
C ASP A 253 16.65 1.75 -27.62
N MET A 254 15.86 0.95 -28.35
CA MET A 254 16.23 0.49 -29.69
C MET A 254 15.62 1.33 -30.83
N CYS A 255 14.45 1.91 -30.62
CA CYS A 255 13.71 2.64 -31.65
C CYS A 255 13.86 4.15 -31.46
N LYS A 256 13.85 4.90 -32.57
CA LYS A 256 13.83 6.38 -32.51
C LYS A 256 12.54 6.91 -31.89
N GLU A 257 11.43 6.24 -32.13
CA GLU A 257 10.11 6.58 -31.63
C GLU A 257 9.46 5.35 -31.00
N LEU A 258 8.65 5.57 -29.96
CA LEU A 258 7.89 4.51 -29.30
C LEU A 258 6.86 3.91 -30.27
N PRO A 259 6.75 2.57 -30.36
CA PRO A 259 5.73 1.92 -31.18
C PRO A 259 4.31 2.37 -30.81
N GLU A 260 3.43 2.43 -31.82
CA GLU A 260 2.03 2.87 -31.68
C GLU A 260 1.28 2.14 -30.55
N MET A 261 1.55 0.85 -30.36
CA MET A 261 0.99 0.03 -29.28
C MET A 261 1.17 0.65 -27.88
N PHE A 262 2.26 1.39 -27.64
CA PHE A 262 2.57 2.00 -26.34
C PHE A 262 2.18 3.49 -26.26
N THR A 263 1.82 4.12 -27.38
CA THR A 263 1.27 5.48 -27.43
C THR A 263 -0.24 5.51 -27.55
N ASP A 264 -0.87 4.39 -27.89
CA ASP A 264 -2.33 4.23 -27.91
C ASP A 264 -2.95 4.62 -26.56
N GLU A 265 -4.01 5.43 -26.61
CA GLU A 265 -4.81 5.84 -25.46
C GLU A 265 -5.35 4.65 -24.66
N THR A 266 -5.57 3.50 -25.30
CA THR A 266 -5.94 2.25 -24.62
C THR A 266 -4.83 1.80 -23.67
N TYR A 267 -3.57 1.78 -24.12
CA TYR A 267 -2.43 1.41 -23.27
C TYR A 267 -2.24 2.42 -22.15
N LEU A 268 -2.29 3.72 -22.47
CA LEU A 268 -2.15 4.80 -21.48
C LEU A 268 -3.24 4.72 -20.41
N THR A 269 -4.50 4.53 -20.81
CA THR A 269 -5.64 4.39 -19.91
C THR A 269 -5.54 3.11 -19.09
N SER A 270 -5.09 2.00 -19.67
CA SER A 270 -4.95 0.72 -18.96
C SER A 270 -4.01 0.80 -17.75
N ASN A 271 -3.07 1.76 -17.75
CA ASN A 271 -2.09 1.97 -16.69
C ASN A 271 -2.45 3.14 -15.74
N ARG A 272 -3.63 3.77 -15.94
CA ARG A 272 -4.21 4.74 -14.99
C ARG A 272 -5.08 4.00 -13.98
N PHE A 273 -4.43 3.40 -12.98
CA PHE A 273 -5.10 2.63 -11.94
C PHE A 273 -5.88 3.53 -10.96
N ILE A 274 -7.17 3.74 -11.24
CA ILE A 274 -8.08 4.53 -10.40
C ILE A 274 -8.35 3.79 -9.08
N LEU A 275 -8.43 2.45 -9.13
CA LEU A 275 -8.53 1.60 -7.97
C LEU A 275 -7.22 0.82 -7.79
N SER A 276 -6.48 1.07 -6.72
CA SER A 276 -5.23 0.37 -6.40
C SER A 276 -5.38 -0.39 -5.10
N THR A 277 -5.14 -1.69 -5.12
CA THR A 277 -5.46 -2.59 -4.01
C THR A 277 -4.27 -3.50 -3.70
N SER A 278 -4.20 -3.96 -2.46
CA SER A 278 -3.26 -5.00 -2.06
C SER A 278 -3.77 -5.71 -0.83
N GLN A 279 -3.52 -7.02 -0.78
CA GLN A 279 -3.79 -7.80 0.41
C GLN A 279 -2.52 -7.95 1.26
N VAL A 280 -2.60 -7.54 2.52
CA VAL A 280 -1.52 -7.71 3.49
C VAL A 280 -2.04 -8.55 4.66
N GLN A 281 -1.65 -9.83 4.71
CA GLN A 281 -2.08 -10.76 5.76
C GLN A 281 -0.94 -11.04 6.77
N PRO A 282 -1.13 -10.69 8.06
CA PRO A 282 -0.27 -11.16 9.14
C PRO A 282 -0.44 -12.68 9.36
N ARG A 283 0.65 -13.42 9.61
CA ARG A 283 0.61 -14.86 9.86
C ARG A 283 0.05 -15.19 11.26
N GLY A 284 0.01 -14.23 12.19
CA GLY A 284 -0.01 -14.51 13.63
C GLY A 284 -1.23 -14.14 14.48
N ALA A 285 -2.34 -13.60 13.96
CA ALA A 285 -3.48 -13.24 14.82
C ALA A 285 -4.32 -14.48 15.23
N ARG A 286 -3.78 -15.32 16.15
CA ARG A 286 -4.53 -16.41 16.81
C ARG A 286 -5.23 -15.98 18.10
N ARG A 287 -5.00 -14.77 18.63
CA ARG A 287 -5.81 -14.10 19.66
C ARG A 287 -5.65 -12.57 19.54
N PRO A 288 -6.68 -11.75 19.80
CA PRO A 288 -6.54 -10.30 19.84
C PRO A 288 -5.99 -9.91 21.22
N THR A 289 -4.67 -10.01 21.42
CA THR A 289 -4.05 -9.54 22.67
C THR A 289 -3.09 -8.38 22.47
N SER A 290 -2.97 -7.85 21.25
CA SER A 290 -2.39 -6.52 21.03
C SER A 290 -3.10 -5.83 19.87
N HIS A 291 -3.59 -4.61 20.13
CA HIS A 291 -4.20 -3.73 19.13
C HIS A 291 -3.17 -3.24 18.07
N LEU A 292 -1.92 -3.68 18.12
CA LEU A 292 -0.82 -3.22 17.26
C LEU A 292 -0.81 -3.84 15.86
N VAL A 293 -1.51 -4.96 15.62
CA VAL A 293 -1.54 -5.60 14.31
C VAL A 293 -2.98 -5.95 13.94
N SER A 294 -3.77 -4.94 13.61
CA SER A 294 -5.03 -5.16 12.92
C SER A 294 -4.74 -5.64 11.49
N ARG A 295 -5.59 -6.52 10.96
CA ARG A 295 -5.53 -6.94 9.55
C ARG A 295 -5.93 -5.75 8.68
N VAL A 296 -4.96 -4.99 8.20
CA VAL A 296 -5.21 -3.86 7.31
C VAL A 296 -5.15 -4.37 5.87
N GLY A 297 -6.32 -4.53 5.24
CA GLY A 297 -6.39 -4.51 3.78
C GLY A 297 -6.15 -3.08 3.32
N PHE A 298 -5.07 -2.83 2.58
CA PHE A 298 -4.82 -1.50 2.03
C PHE A 298 -5.60 -1.35 0.72
N LEU A 299 -6.71 -0.62 0.79
CA LEU A 299 -7.35 -0.04 -0.39
C LEU A 299 -6.77 1.38 -0.58
N LYS A 300 -5.91 1.57 -1.57
CA LYS A 300 -5.56 2.91 -2.05
C LYS A 300 -6.55 3.26 -3.16
N SER A 301 -7.69 3.85 -2.79
CA SER A 301 -8.45 4.67 -3.73
C SER A 301 -7.67 5.97 -3.90
N LEU A 302 -6.73 6.01 -4.85
CA LEU A 302 -6.08 7.25 -5.22
C LEU A 302 -7.08 8.01 -6.10
N VAL A 303 -7.84 8.92 -5.49
CA VAL A 303 -8.45 10.02 -6.24
C VAL A 303 -7.29 10.88 -6.76
N ASN A 304 -6.89 10.59 -8.00
CA ASN A 304 -5.78 11.19 -8.72
C ASN A 304 -5.98 12.71 -8.93
N ARG A 305 -5.60 13.52 -7.94
CA ARG A 305 -5.30 14.94 -8.18
C ARG A 305 -3.96 15.42 -7.60
N ALA A 306 -3.39 14.76 -6.58
CA ALA A 306 -2.15 15.25 -5.95
C ALA A 306 -0.86 14.46 -6.27
N LEU A 307 -0.96 13.18 -6.66
CA LEU A 307 0.23 12.37 -6.97
C LEU A 307 0.60 12.31 -8.47
N ALA A 308 -0.26 12.83 -9.34
CA ALA A 308 0.03 12.95 -10.77
C ALA A 308 1.18 13.93 -11.04
N GLU A 309 1.27 15.02 -10.26
CA GLU A 309 2.37 15.99 -10.35
C GLU A 309 3.71 15.40 -9.89
N VAL A 310 3.72 14.53 -8.88
CA VAL A 310 4.98 13.93 -8.36
C VAL A 310 5.48 12.77 -9.24
N ARG A 311 4.59 12.05 -9.95
CA ARG A 311 4.99 10.96 -10.85
C ARG A 311 5.52 11.44 -12.20
N GLN A 312 5.08 12.60 -12.70
CA GLN A 312 5.64 13.17 -13.93
C GLN A 312 7.08 13.67 -13.71
N ASP A 313 7.38 14.23 -12.53
CA ASP A 313 8.73 14.74 -12.25
C ASP A 313 9.75 13.62 -12.00
N HIS A 314 9.36 12.50 -11.36
CA HIS A 314 10.32 11.42 -11.06
C HIS A 314 10.66 10.50 -12.24
N ILE A 315 9.81 10.42 -13.27
CA ILE A 315 10.16 9.72 -14.52
C ILE A 315 11.16 10.56 -15.33
N SER A 316 11.16 11.89 -15.18
CA SER A 316 12.13 12.77 -15.85
C SER A 316 13.49 12.85 -15.13
N THR A 317 13.55 12.62 -13.81
CA THR A 317 14.81 12.76 -13.04
C THR A 317 15.62 11.47 -12.88
N SER A 318 15.09 10.30 -13.26
CA SER A 318 15.93 9.09 -13.44
C SER A 318 16.47 8.94 -14.86
N GLN A 319 16.27 9.93 -15.74
CA GLN A 319 16.83 10.01 -17.10
C GLN A 319 17.97 11.04 -17.21
N ALA A 320 18.51 11.51 -16.09
CA ALA A 320 19.69 12.37 -16.04
C ALA A 320 20.61 11.94 -14.89
N LEU A 321 21.13 10.71 -14.95
CA LEU A 321 22.42 10.24 -14.43
C LEU A 321 22.71 8.85 -15.00
#